data_AF-A0AAE1CIW8-F1
#
_entry.id   AF-A0AAE1CIW8-F1
#
_cell.length_a   1.000
_cell.length_b   1.000
_cell.length_c   1.000
_cell.angle_alpha   90.00
_cell.angle_beta   90.00
_cell.angle_gamma   90.00
#
_symmetry.space_group_name_H-M   'P 1'
#
loop_
_entity.id
_entity.type
_entity.pdbx_description
1 polymer ?
#
loop_
_entity_poly.entity_id
_entity_poly.type
_entity_poly.pdbx_seq_one_letter_code
_entity_poly.pdbx_strand_id
1 'polypeptide(L)'
;MKIKWSDKVHNNILWERTGQEPIDKEIGRRKWRWIGHTLRKPTSSITRHALQWNPQGKRVRGRPQTTWRRQLEEDMKREDISWREAARNAQNRDKWKSVVCGLYPEIGISGSLLFVTYTLR
;
A
#
# COMPACT_ATOMS: atom_id res chain seq x y z
N MET A 1 -15.57 4.15 -25.88
CA MET A 1 -16.50 4.66 -24.84
C MET A 1 -17.18 5.91 -25.36
N LYS A 2 -18.50 6.06 -25.24
CA LYS A 2 -19.24 7.27 -25.68
C LYS A 2 -19.58 8.12 -24.45
N ILE A 3 -18.62 8.90 -23.96
CA ILE A 3 -18.82 9.92 -22.92
C ILE A 3 -18.65 11.28 -23.59
N LYS A 4 -19.63 12.16 -23.45
CA LYS A 4 -19.52 13.55 -23.89
C LYS A 4 -18.84 14.36 -22.78
N TRP A 5 -18.11 15.40 -23.15
CA TRP A 5 -17.42 16.27 -22.18
C TRP A 5 -18.39 16.96 -21.19
N SER A 6 -19.65 17.15 -21.58
CA SER A 6 -20.72 17.70 -20.75
C SER A 6 -21.25 16.72 -19.69
N ASP A 7 -20.94 15.43 -19.82
CA ASP A 7 -21.49 14.39 -18.97
C ASP A 7 -20.75 14.38 -17.62
N LYS A 8 -21.49 14.55 -16.53
CA LYS A 8 -20.96 14.39 -15.17
C LYS A 8 -21.06 12.92 -14.76
N VAL A 9 -20.10 12.11 -15.18
CA VAL A 9 -20.03 10.68 -14.83
C VAL A 9 -19.25 10.50 -13.53
N HIS A 10 -19.79 9.73 -12.59
CA HIS A 10 -19.10 9.39 -11.35
C HIS A 10 -17.94 8.40 -11.59
N ASN A 11 -16.87 8.50 -10.79
CA ASN A 11 -15.67 7.67 -10.95
C ASN A 11 -15.92 6.16 -10.82
N ASN A 12 -16.86 5.75 -9.97
CA ASN A 12 -17.26 4.34 -9.83
C ASN A 12 -17.76 3.76 -11.16
N ILE A 13 -18.62 4.49 -11.87
CA ILE A 13 -19.16 4.09 -13.17
C ILE A 13 -18.04 4.00 -14.22
N LEU A 14 -17.04 4.89 -14.15
CA LEU A 14 -15.89 4.83 -15.04
C LEU A 14 -15.08 3.55 -14.79
N TRP A 15 -14.74 3.25 -13.54
CA TRP A 15 -13.96 2.05 -13.17
C TRP A 15 -14.66 0.75 -13.57
N GLU A 16 -15.98 0.65 -13.33
CA GLU A 16 -16.77 -0.52 -13.74
C GLU A 16 -16.76 -0.72 -15.26
N ARG A 17 -16.90 0.37 -16.03
CA ARG A 17 -16.96 0.30 -17.50
C ARG A 17 -15.60 0.05 -18.16
N THR A 18 -14.52 0.58 -17.58
CA THR A 18 -13.17 0.40 -18.12
C THR A 18 -12.48 -0.83 -17.56
N GLY A 19 -13.03 -1.46 -16.51
CA GLY A 19 -12.37 -2.52 -15.76
C GLY A 19 -11.11 -2.03 -15.04
N GLN A 20 -11.01 -0.72 -14.79
CA GLN A 20 -9.83 -0.12 -14.17
C GLN A 20 -9.98 -0.02 -12.66
N GLU A 21 -8.85 -0.11 -11.96
CA GLU A 21 -8.79 0.12 -10.53
C GLU A 21 -8.65 1.61 -10.18
N PRO A 22 -9.17 2.01 -9.01
CA PRO A 22 -8.83 3.29 -8.40
C PRO A 22 -7.30 3.47 -8.30
N ILE A 23 -6.82 4.64 -8.73
CA ILE A 23 -5.37 4.92 -8.83
C ILE A 23 -4.66 4.87 -7.47
N ASP A 24 -5.37 5.20 -6.40
CA ASP A 24 -4.91 5.12 -5.02
C ASP A 24 -4.51 3.70 -4.61
N LYS A 25 -5.23 2.67 -5.08
CA LYS A 25 -4.86 1.27 -4.84
C LYS A 25 -3.53 0.92 -5.51
N GLU A 26 -3.34 1.34 -6.76
CA GLU A 26 -2.09 1.09 -7.50
C GLU A 26 -0.91 1.84 -6.88
N ILE A 27 -1.12 3.09 -6.46
CA ILE A 27 -0.11 3.87 -5.72
C ILE A 27 0.26 3.15 -4.42
N GLY A 28 -0.73 2.65 -3.68
CA GLY A 28 -0.55 1.84 -2.47
C GLY A 28 0.31 0.59 -2.71
N ARG A 29 -0.02 -0.21 -3.74
CA ARG A 29 0.77 -1.38 -4.14
C ARG A 29 2.21 -1.03 -4.45
N ARG A 30 2.44 0.01 -5.28
CA ARG A 30 3.80 0.44 -5.65
C ARG A 30 4.59 0.91 -4.44
N LYS A 31 3.96 1.66 -3.54
CA LYS A 31 4.55 2.12 -2.28
C LYS A 31 5.01 0.92 -1.43
N TRP A 32 4.15 -0.08 -1.24
CA TRP A 32 4.49 -1.27 -0.46
C TRP A 32 5.52 -2.19 -1.16
N ARG A 33 5.48 -2.31 -2.50
CA ARG A 33 6.56 -2.98 -3.25
C ARG A 33 7.92 -2.30 -3.03
N TRP A 34 7.96 -0.96 -3.03
CA TRP A 34 9.17 -0.19 -2.75
C TRP A 34 9.65 -0.34 -1.30
N ILE A 35 8.75 -0.32 -0.31
CA ILE A 35 9.10 -0.55 1.10
C ILE A 35 9.77 -1.92 1.28
N GLY A 36 9.21 -2.99 0.67
CA GLY A 36 9.81 -4.31 0.74
C GLY A 36 11.18 -4.40 0.06
N HIS A 37 11.39 -3.63 -1.02
CA HIS A 37 12.72 -3.51 -1.63
C HIS A 37 13.71 -2.83 -0.68
N THR A 38 13.31 -1.75 -0.02
CA THR A 38 14.15 -1.02 0.94
C THR A 38 14.45 -1.84 2.19
N LEU A 39 13.49 -2.60 2.71
CA LEU A 39 13.67 -3.47 3.89
C LEU A 39 14.61 -4.66 3.63
N ARG A 40 14.75 -5.10 2.36
CA ARG A 40 15.70 -6.13 1.94
C ARG A 40 17.15 -5.63 1.82
N LYS A 41 17.36 -4.31 1.74
CA LYS A 41 18.72 -3.76 1.72
C LYS A 41 19.41 -3.96 3.08
N PRO A 42 20.75 -4.02 3.11
CA PRO A 42 21.50 -4.13 4.36
C PRO A 42 21.16 -2.98 5.31
N THR A 43 21.33 -3.23 6.61
CA THR A 43 21.08 -2.23 7.67
C THR A 43 21.90 -0.97 7.47
N SER A 44 23.12 -1.07 6.93
CA SER A 44 23.98 0.07 6.59
C SER A 44 23.45 0.97 5.46
N SER A 45 22.39 0.57 4.75
CA SER A 45 21.87 1.36 3.64
C SER A 45 21.21 2.66 4.12
N ILE A 46 21.61 3.79 3.52
CA ILE A 46 21.00 5.10 3.75
C ILE A 46 19.49 5.07 3.47
N THR A 47 19.06 4.37 2.41
CA THR A 47 17.64 4.24 2.07
C THR A 47 16.82 3.56 3.17
N ARG A 48 17.41 2.58 3.87
CA ARG A 48 16.76 1.87 4.98
C ARG A 48 16.68 2.73 6.24
N HIS A 49 17.70 3.55 6.51
CA HIS A 49 17.65 4.54 7.57
C HIS A 49 16.60 5.63 7.28
N ALA A 50 16.57 6.15 6.06
CA ALA A 50 15.60 7.16 5.63
C ALA A 50 14.15 6.68 5.76
N LEU A 51 13.89 5.39 5.51
CA LEU A 51 12.58 4.78 5.70
C LEU A 51 12.06 4.93 7.14
N GLN A 52 12.93 4.75 8.14
CA GLN A 52 12.60 4.79 9.56
C GLN A 52 12.71 6.20 10.17
N TRP A 53 13.40 7.13 9.51
CA TRP A 53 13.70 8.45 10.06
C TRP A 53 12.46 9.32 10.29
N ASN A 54 12.17 9.72 11.53
CA ASN A 54 11.04 10.60 11.88
C ASN A 54 11.45 12.07 11.92
N PRO A 55 11.12 12.89 10.90
CA PRO A 55 11.45 14.30 10.93
C PRO A 55 10.68 14.98 12.07
N GLN A 56 11.43 15.53 13.02
CA GLN A 56 10.87 16.30 14.13
C GLN A 56 10.50 17.72 13.67
N GLY A 57 9.47 18.29 14.30
CA GLY A 57 9.09 19.69 14.11
C GLY A 57 7.61 19.94 13.80
N LYS A 58 7.20 21.20 13.93
CA LYS A 58 5.83 21.65 13.65
C LYS A 58 5.63 21.83 12.15
N ARG A 59 4.50 21.33 11.62
CA ARG A 59 4.13 21.51 10.21
C ARG A 59 3.58 22.92 9.98
N VAL A 60 3.98 23.53 8.87
CA VAL A 60 3.43 24.81 8.40
C VAL A 60 2.01 24.62 7.85
N ARG A 61 1.17 25.65 7.96
CA ARG A 61 -0.19 25.67 7.42
C ARG A 61 -0.17 25.54 5.89
N GLY A 62 -1.14 24.82 5.31
CA GLY A 62 -1.25 24.60 3.86
C GLY A 62 -0.63 23.28 3.35
N ARG A 63 0.13 22.54 4.18
CA ARG A 63 0.64 21.22 3.81
C ARG A 63 -0.47 20.15 3.90
N PRO A 64 -0.48 19.11 3.05
CA PRO A 64 -1.40 17.99 3.19
C PRO A 64 -1.43 17.41 4.62
N GLN A 65 -2.64 17.07 5.10
CA GLN A 65 -2.88 16.61 6.47
C GLN A 65 -2.25 15.24 6.74
N THR A 66 -2.33 14.35 5.75
CA THR A 66 -1.72 13.01 5.79
C THR A 66 -0.29 13.07 5.29
N THR A 67 0.57 12.27 5.91
CA THR A 67 1.95 12.08 5.46
C THR A 67 2.11 10.68 4.92
N TRP A 68 3.15 10.50 4.09
CA TRP A 68 3.54 9.18 3.61
C TRP A 68 3.71 8.17 4.76
N ARG A 69 4.26 8.62 5.91
CA ARG A 69 4.41 7.81 7.12
C ARG A 69 3.09 7.51 7.81
N ARG A 70 2.22 8.49 8.03
CA ARG A 70 0.91 8.27 8.67
C ARG A 70 0.08 7.26 7.89
N GLN A 71 0.05 7.38 6.57
CA GLN A 71 -0.62 6.39 5.71
C GLN A 71 0.01 5.00 5.82
N LEU A 72 1.33 4.92 5.96
CA LEU A 72 2.03 3.64 6.14
C LEU A 72 1.69 3.02 7.50
N GLU A 73 1.64 3.82 8.57
CA GLU A 73 1.27 3.39 9.92
C GLU A 73 -0.21 2.96 9.98
N GLU A 74 -1.10 3.66 9.27
CA GLU A 74 -2.51 3.28 9.11
C GLU A 74 -2.65 1.95 8.37
N ASP A 75 -1.91 1.77 7.27
CA ASP A 75 -1.85 0.50 6.54
C ASP A 75 -1.34 -0.65 7.45
N MET A 76 -0.27 -0.43 8.21
CA MET A 76 0.27 -1.40 9.16
C MET A 76 -0.73 -1.75 10.27
N LYS A 77 -1.44 -0.74 10.79
CA LYS A 77 -2.47 -0.92 11.82
C LYS A 77 -3.67 -1.70 11.29
N ARG A 78 -4.05 -1.50 10.02
CA ARG A 78 -5.16 -2.21 9.38
C ARG A 78 -4.93 -3.71 9.28
N GLU A 79 -3.69 -4.13 9.05
CA GLU A 79 -3.30 -5.55 8.92
C GLU A 79 -2.65 -6.13 10.19
N ASP A 80 -2.60 -5.35 11.28
CA ASP A 80 -1.94 -5.73 12.54
C ASP A 80 -0.47 -6.17 12.35
N ILE A 81 0.28 -5.46 11.50
CA ILE A 81 1.67 -5.78 11.18
C ILE A 81 2.62 -4.84 11.91
N SER A 82 3.51 -5.38 12.75
CA SER A 82 4.60 -4.60 13.33
C SER A 82 5.73 -4.33 12.32
N TRP A 83 6.54 -3.29 12.57
CA TRP A 83 7.75 -3.02 11.76
C TRP A 83 8.74 -4.20 11.73
N ARG A 84 8.83 -4.94 12.85
CA ARG A 84 9.69 -6.13 12.95
C ARG A 84 9.18 -7.25 12.05
N GLU A 85 7.88 -7.48 12.03
CA GLU A 85 7.25 -8.47 11.14
C GLU A 85 7.33 -8.05 9.68
N ALA A 86 7.08 -6.77 9.37
CA ALA A 86 7.27 -6.25 8.02
C ALA A 86 8.70 -6.48 7.52
N ALA A 87 9.71 -6.17 8.35
CA ALA A 87 11.12 -6.39 8.00
C ALA A 87 11.47 -7.88 7.82
N ARG A 88 10.88 -8.76 8.62
CA ARG A 88 11.04 -10.23 8.53
C ARG A 88 10.37 -10.77 7.27
N ASN A 89 9.11 -10.41 7.05
CA ASN A 89 8.31 -10.83 5.91
C ASN A 89 8.89 -10.32 4.59
N ALA A 90 9.44 -9.10 4.56
CA ALA A 90 10.09 -8.53 3.38
C ALA A 90 11.26 -9.37 2.85
N GLN A 91 11.92 -10.17 3.68
CA GLN A 91 13.01 -11.06 3.24
C GLN A 91 12.49 -12.21 2.37
N ASN A 92 11.28 -12.68 2.63
CA ASN A 92 10.62 -13.69 1.82
C ASN A 92 9.69 -13.01 0.81
N ARG A 93 10.03 -13.10 -0.48
CA ARG A 93 9.29 -12.40 -1.55
C ARG A 93 7.82 -12.81 -1.63
N ASP A 94 7.51 -14.08 -1.38
CA ASP A 94 6.14 -14.60 -1.44
C ASP A 94 5.33 -14.11 -0.24
N LYS A 95 5.90 -14.17 0.97
CA LYS A 95 5.27 -13.58 2.17
C LYS A 95 5.04 -12.08 2.00
N TRP A 96 6.00 -11.36 1.43
CA TRP A 96 5.83 -9.94 1.14
C TRP A 96 4.74 -9.69 0.11
N LYS A 97 4.66 -10.49 -0.96
CA LYS A 97 3.59 -10.40 -1.95
C LYS A 97 2.22 -10.60 -1.30
N SER A 98 2.07 -11.57 -0.41
CA SER A 98 0.82 -11.79 0.34
C SER A 98 0.43 -10.58 1.19
N VAL A 99 1.38 -9.97 1.90
CA VAL A 99 1.13 -8.73 2.68
C VAL A 99 0.64 -7.60 1.77
N VAL A 100 1.30 -7.38 0.63
CA VAL A 100 0.90 -6.34 -0.33
C VAL A 100 -0.49 -6.60 -0.89
N CYS A 101 -0.82 -7.87 -1.20
CA CYS A 101 -2.13 -8.27 -1.69
C CYS A 101 -3.23 -8.13 -0.63
N GLY A 102 -2.94 -8.39 0.65
CA GLY A 102 -3.89 -8.14 1.75
C GLY A 102 -4.22 -6.65 1.89
N LEU A 103 -3.19 -5.80 1.89
CA LEU A 103 -3.34 -4.34 1.99
C LEU A 103 -4.08 -3.73 0.80
N TYR A 104 -3.77 -4.19 -0.41
CA TYR A 104 -4.26 -3.65 -1.67
C TYR A 104 -4.58 -4.80 -2.65
N PRO A 105 -5.76 -5.43 -2.51
CA PRO A 105 -6.15 -6.56 -3.35
C PRO A 105 -6.37 -6.13 -4.81
N GLU A 106 -5.97 -6.99 -5.75
CA GLU A 106 -6.24 -6.80 -7.17
C GLU A 106 -7.67 -7.29 -7.48
N ILE A 107 -8.41 -6.56 -8.34
CA ILE A 107 -9.80 -6.88 -8.74
C ILE A 107 -9.97 -8.32 -9.31
N GLY A 108 -8.88 -9.02 -9.68
CA GLY A 108 -8.93 -10.39 -10.22
C GLY A 108 -8.86 -11.54 -9.21
N ILE A 109 -8.54 -11.31 -7.92
CA ILE A 109 -8.34 -12.41 -6.94
C ILE A 109 -9.62 -12.69 -6.13
N SER A 110 -10.58 -11.78 -6.12
CA SER A 110 -11.85 -11.93 -5.39
C SER A 110 -12.77 -13.04 -5.94
N GLY A 111 -12.45 -13.66 -7.09
CA GLY A 111 -13.18 -14.79 -7.65
C GLY A 111 -12.63 -16.16 -7.26
N SER A 112 -11.52 -16.23 -6.52
CA SER A 112 -10.97 -17.49 -6.01
C SER A 112 -11.08 -17.49 -4.49
N LEU A 113 -12.04 -18.25 -3.99
CA LEU A 113 -12.15 -18.70 -2.60
C LEU A 113 -10.82 -19.33 -2.16
N LEU A 114 -9.87 -18.51 -1.70
CA LEU A 114 -8.74 -18.92 -0.87
C LEU A 114 -8.44 -17.78 0.11
N PHE A 115 -9.40 -17.52 1.00
CA PHE A 115 -9.05 -17.18 2.37
C PHE A 115 -8.30 -18.39 2.94
N VAL A 116 -7.00 -18.50 2.66
CA VAL A 116 -6.13 -19.30 3.50
C VAL A 116 -5.94 -18.46 4.75
N THR A 117 -6.75 -18.78 5.75
CA THR A 117 -6.61 -18.35 7.14
C THR A 117 -5.15 -18.53 7.58
N TYR A 118 -4.45 -17.42 7.77
CA TYR A 118 -3.26 -17.40 8.62
C TYR A 118 -3.56 -16.51 9.83
N THR A 119 -4.42 -17.02 10.70
CA THR A 119 -4.39 -16.70 12.11
C THR A 119 -3.15 -17.35 12.73
N LEU A 120 -2.27 -16.52 13.29
CA LEU A 120 -1.41 -16.74 14.45
C LEU A 120 -0.99 -18.18 14.79
N ARG A 121 0.32 -18.44 14.70
CA ARG A 121 1.03 -19.27 15.69
C ARG A 121 2.41 -18.68 15.96
#